data_AF-X1PFP1-F1
#
_entry.id   AF-X1PFP1-F1
#
_cell.length_a   1.000
_cell.length_b   1.000
_cell.length_c   1.000
_cell.angle_alpha   90.00
_cell.angle_beta   90.00
_cell.angle_gamma   90.00
#
_symmetry.space_group_name_H-M   'P 1'
#
loop_
_entity.id
_entity.type
_entity.pdbx_description
1 polymer ?
#
loop_
_entity_poly.entity_id
_entity_poly.type
_entity_poly.pdbx_seq_one_letter_code
_entity_poly.pdbx_strand_id
1 'polypeptide(L)'
;LKVGSYEVDLRRVDRIVAVGGGKASAAMAITLEQILGDRLAEGTVNIPEDTVPREAGHKIKFVEAEHPIPSESGMGGTKQMLDLVSELGSRDLVICLISGGGSALMPLPAEGIELGELQEVTQLLLKSGATIQEVNAVRKHLSAVKGGQLARAAYPARIITLIIS
;
A
#
# COMPACT_ATOMS: atom_id res chain seq x y z
N LEU A 1 -11.60 -16.24 -8.36
CA LEU A 1 -10.76 -15.11 -8.79
C LEU A 1 -9.52 -15.66 -9.46
N LYS A 2 -9.25 -15.27 -10.70
CA LYS A 2 -8.06 -15.68 -11.44
C LYS A 2 -7.13 -14.48 -11.59
N VAL A 3 -5.88 -14.63 -11.17
CA VAL A 3 -4.85 -13.58 -11.22
C VAL A 3 -3.59 -14.19 -11.82
N GLY A 4 -3.37 -13.94 -13.12
CA GLY A 4 -2.31 -14.61 -13.87
C GLY A 4 -2.48 -16.14 -13.84
N SER A 5 -1.48 -16.84 -13.32
CA SER A 5 -1.49 -18.30 -13.11
C SER A 5 -2.10 -18.73 -11.77
N TYR A 6 -2.46 -17.79 -10.89
CA TYR A 6 -3.03 -18.10 -9.58
C TYR A 6 -4.56 -18.11 -9.64
N GLU A 7 -5.16 -19.09 -8.97
CA GLU A 7 -6.61 -19.18 -8.81
C GLU A 7 -6.98 -19.26 -7.33
N VAL A 8 -7.95 -18.44 -6.93
CA VAL A 8 -8.52 -18.42 -5.58
C VAL A 8 -10.02 -18.66 -5.67
N ASP A 9 -10.49 -19.70 -4.99
CA ASP A 9 -11.92 -19.95 -4.81
C ASP A 9 -12.49 -18.95 -3.80
N LEU A 10 -13.19 -17.93 -4.30
CA LEU A 10 -13.76 -16.87 -3.46
C LEU A 10 -14.87 -17.38 -2.54
N ARG A 11 -15.42 -18.59 -2.73
CA ARG A 11 -16.41 -19.16 -1.79
C ARG A 11 -15.78 -19.56 -0.45
N ARG A 12 -14.46 -19.69 -0.41
CA ARG A 12 -13.66 -20.01 0.78
C ARG A 12 -13.03 -18.78 1.42
N VAL A 13 -13.30 -17.59 0.88
CA VAL A 13 -12.75 -16.32 1.36
C VAL A 13 -13.85 -15.55 2.07
N ASP A 14 -13.60 -15.18 3.32
CA ASP A 14 -14.58 -14.52 4.18
C ASP A 14 -14.60 -13.02 3.90
N ARG A 15 -13.46 -12.32 4.02
CA ARG A 15 -13.31 -10.90 3.63
C ARG A 15 -12.26 -10.74 2.54
N ILE A 16 -12.55 -9.86 1.58
CA ILE A 16 -11.56 -9.37 0.60
C ILE A 16 -11.35 -7.88 0.89
N VAL A 17 -10.11 -7.48 1.12
CA VAL A 17 -9.75 -6.07 1.30
C VAL A 17 -8.74 -5.62 0.26
N ALA A 18 -8.75 -4.33 -0.05
CA ALA A 18 -7.79 -3.71 -0.97
C ALA A 18 -6.91 -2.69 -0.24
N VAL A 19 -5.59 -2.80 -0.40
CA VAL A 19 -4.63 -1.83 0.11
C VAL A 19 -3.59 -1.48 -0.94
N GLY A 20 -2.87 -0.37 -0.78
CA GLY A 20 -1.68 -0.09 -1.59
C GLY A 20 -1.56 1.38 -1.96
N GLY A 21 -0.73 1.66 -2.95
CA GLY A 21 -0.51 3.04 -3.37
C GLY A 21 0.50 3.20 -4.49
N GLY A 22 0.43 4.36 -5.13
CA GLY A 22 1.15 4.64 -6.36
C GLY A 22 0.33 5.48 -7.34
N LYS A 23 1.00 6.02 -8.37
CA LYS A 23 0.40 6.92 -9.36
C LYS A 23 -0.76 6.32 -10.16
N ALA A 24 -0.75 5.00 -10.37
CA ALA A 24 -1.81 4.29 -11.09
C ALA A 24 -2.80 3.59 -10.13
N SER A 25 -2.57 3.65 -8.82
CA SER A 25 -3.33 2.84 -7.86
C SER A 25 -4.80 3.26 -7.77
N ALA A 26 -5.15 4.51 -8.10
CA ALA A 26 -6.55 4.94 -8.24
C ALA A 26 -7.29 4.12 -9.31
N ALA A 27 -6.77 4.08 -10.54
CA ALA A 27 -7.37 3.33 -11.64
C ALA A 27 -7.41 1.83 -11.33
N MET A 28 -6.34 1.28 -10.77
CA MET A 28 -6.30 -0.13 -10.34
C MET A 28 -7.40 -0.46 -9.33
N ALA A 29 -7.60 0.42 -8.33
CA ALA A 29 -8.60 0.25 -7.29
C ALA A 29 -10.03 0.30 -7.82
N ILE A 30 -10.33 1.27 -8.70
CA ILE A 30 -11.65 1.40 -9.33
C ILE A 30 -11.99 0.12 -10.12
N THR A 31 -11.06 -0.35 -10.95
CA THR A 31 -11.29 -1.57 -11.73
C THR A 31 -11.43 -2.80 -10.84
N LEU A 32 -10.65 -2.88 -9.74
CA LEU A 32 -10.80 -3.96 -8.77
C LEU A 32 -12.19 -3.96 -8.11
N GLU A 33 -12.66 -2.79 -7.67
CA GLU A 33 -13.98 -2.64 -7.06
C GLU A 33 -15.10 -2.98 -8.05
N GLN A 34 -14.99 -2.58 -9.32
CA GLN A 34 -15.94 -2.96 -10.38
C GLN A 34 -15.99 -4.48 -10.61
N ILE A 35 -14.85 -5.16 -10.57
CA ILE A 35 -14.77 -6.61 -10.80
C ILE A 35 -15.32 -7.40 -9.60
N LEU A 36 -14.99 -6.98 -8.38
CA LEU A 36 -15.36 -7.71 -7.16
C LEU A 36 -16.74 -7.32 -6.63
N GLY A 37 -17.22 -6.11 -6.89
CA GLY A 37 -18.50 -5.59 -6.45
C GLY A 37 -18.75 -5.85 -4.96
N ASP A 38 -19.82 -6.58 -4.65
CA ASP A 38 -20.20 -6.93 -3.29
C ASP A 38 -19.19 -7.81 -2.54
N ARG A 39 -18.28 -8.48 -3.25
CA ARG A 39 -17.26 -9.33 -2.64
C ARG A 39 -16.10 -8.55 -2.04
N LEU A 40 -15.85 -7.33 -2.48
CA LEU A 40 -14.91 -6.44 -1.81
C LEU A 40 -15.57 -5.92 -0.53
N ALA A 41 -14.92 -6.08 0.62
CA ALA A 41 -15.44 -5.58 1.89
C ALA A 41 -15.17 -4.08 2.02
N GLU A 42 -13.90 -3.71 1.93
CA GLU A 42 -13.41 -2.34 2.06
C GLU A 42 -11.99 -2.22 1.51
N GLY A 43 -11.47 -1.01 1.42
CA GLY A 43 -10.07 -0.78 1.13
C GLY A 43 -9.62 0.65 1.38
N THR A 44 -8.30 0.85 1.34
CA THR A 44 -7.69 2.17 1.40
C THR A 44 -6.45 2.21 0.51
N VAL A 45 -6.34 3.24 -0.33
CA VAL A 45 -5.26 3.38 -1.31
C VAL A 45 -4.72 4.80 -1.28
N ASN A 46 -3.40 4.91 -1.18
CA ASN A 46 -2.72 6.20 -1.27
C ASN A 46 -2.42 6.56 -2.73
N ILE A 47 -2.82 7.77 -3.13
CA ILE A 47 -2.71 8.28 -4.50
C ILE A 47 -2.03 9.66 -4.48
N PRO A 48 -1.46 10.13 -5.59
CA PRO A 48 -0.96 11.50 -5.68
C PRO A 48 -2.06 12.53 -5.41
N GLU A 49 -1.69 13.69 -4.89
CA GLU A 49 -2.59 14.84 -4.76
C GLU A 49 -3.22 15.24 -6.10
N ASP A 50 -4.45 15.74 -6.02
CA ASP A 50 -5.29 16.19 -7.13
C ASP A 50 -5.62 15.07 -8.14
N THR A 51 -5.51 13.79 -7.73
CA THR A 51 -5.81 12.64 -8.60
C THR A 51 -7.00 11.79 -8.14
N VAL A 52 -7.80 12.30 -7.19
CA VAL A 52 -9.03 11.62 -6.77
C VAL A 52 -9.96 11.43 -7.98
N PRO A 53 -10.39 10.19 -8.25
CA PRO A 53 -11.25 9.90 -9.39
C PRO A 53 -12.63 10.53 -9.20
N ARG A 54 -13.18 11.11 -10.28
CA ARG A 54 -14.54 11.69 -10.30
C ARG A 54 -15.63 10.66 -10.05
N GLU A 55 -15.41 9.44 -10.54
CA GLU A 55 -16.28 8.28 -10.35
C GLU A 55 -15.52 7.26 -9.50
N ALA A 56 -15.53 7.49 -8.19
CA ALA A 56 -15.03 6.54 -7.22
C ALA A 56 -16.14 5.56 -6.83
N GLY A 57 -15.76 4.31 -6.59
CA GLY A 57 -16.56 3.42 -5.78
C GLY A 57 -16.68 3.93 -4.33
N HIS A 58 -17.46 3.24 -3.51
CA HIS A 58 -17.73 3.63 -2.12
C HIS A 58 -17.02 2.73 -1.11
N LYS A 59 -16.35 1.66 -1.56
CA LYS A 59 -15.69 0.70 -0.67
C LYS A 59 -14.21 0.99 -0.48
N ILE A 60 -13.55 1.55 -1.50
CA ILE A 60 -12.15 1.95 -1.40
C ILE A 60 -12.05 3.44 -1.09
N LYS A 61 -11.44 3.75 0.05
CA LYS A 61 -11.05 5.11 0.41
C LYS A 61 -9.77 5.51 -0.33
N PHE A 62 -9.79 6.68 -0.95
CA PHE A 62 -8.59 7.30 -1.52
C PHE A 62 -7.99 8.29 -0.53
N VAL A 63 -6.68 8.20 -0.31
CA VAL A 63 -5.92 9.14 0.52
C VAL A 63 -4.91 9.84 -0.39
N GLU A 64 -5.05 11.15 -0.53
CA GLU A 64 -4.09 11.96 -1.28
C GLU A 64 -2.81 12.13 -0.47
N ALA A 65 -1.67 11.94 -1.13
CA ALA A 65 -0.36 11.99 -0.53
C ALA A 65 0.66 12.63 -1.48
N GLU A 66 1.68 13.26 -0.89
CA GLU A 66 2.71 13.95 -1.66
C GLU A 66 3.70 12.97 -2.30
N HIS A 67 4.21 13.38 -3.46
CA HIS A 67 5.30 12.70 -4.15
C HIS A 67 6.14 13.75 -4.89
N PRO A 68 7.48 13.75 -4.77
CA PRO A 68 8.33 12.62 -4.39
C PRO A 68 8.72 12.56 -2.90
N ILE A 69 8.32 13.54 -2.09
CA ILE A 69 8.65 13.58 -0.66
C ILE A 69 7.47 13.00 0.13
N PRO A 70 7.70 12.06 1.07
CA PRO A 70 6.66 11.56 1.97
C PRO A 70 5.94 12.66 2.74
N SER A 71 4.62 12.58 2.91
CA SER A 71 3.84 13.51 3.76
C SER A 71 3.06 12.81 4.87
N GLU A 72 2.60 13.59 5.85
CA GLU A 72 1.77 13.13 6.97
C GLU A 72 0.46 12.48 6.50
N SER A 73 -0.16 13.02 5.44
CA SER A 73 -1.36 12.41 4.84
C SER A 73 -1.07 11.01 4.31
N GLY A 74 0.04 10.84 3.58
CA GLY A 74 0.51 9.54 3.14
C GLY A 74 0.78 8.59 4.32
N MET A 75 1.37 9.10 5.40
CA MET A 75 1.60 8.31 6.60
C MET A 75 0.30 7.85 7.25
N GLY A 76 -0.67 8.74 7.39
CA GLY A 76 -2.00 8.42 7.90
C GLY A 76 -2.72 7.36 7.08
N GLY A 77 -2.68 7.45 5.75
CA GLY A 77 -3.24 6.44 4.86
C GLY A 77 -2.52 5.09 4.95
N THR A 78 -1.20 5.10 5.07
CA THR A 78 -0.40 3.87 5.23
C THR A 78 -0.66 3.20 6.58
N LYS A 79 -0.85 3.98 7.63
CA LYS A 79 -1.25 3.47 8.94
C LYS A 79 -2.62 2.79 8.86
N GLN A 80 -3.60 3.42 8.19
CA GLN A 80 -4.92 2.79 7.95
C GLN A 80 -4.80 1.47 7.19
N MET A 81 -3.88 1.34 6.22
CA MET A 81 -3.61 0.06 5.54
C MET A 81 -3.06 -0.98 6.52
N LEU A 82 -2.10 -0.60 7.35
CA LEU A 82 -1.49 -1.49 8.33
C LEU A 82 -2.52 -1.99 9.34
N ASP A 83 -3.32 -1.07 9.89
CA ASP A 83 -4.39 -1.38 10.85
C ASP A 83 -5.40 -2.35 10.21
N LEU A 84 -5.86 -2.06 8.98
CA LEU A 84 -6.81 -2.89 8.25
C LEU A 84 -6.29 -4.32 8.02
N VAL A 85 -5.04 -4.49 7.58
CA VAL A 85 -4.52 -5.83 7.29
C VAL A 85 -4.20 -6.63 8.56
N SER A 86 -3.91 -5.96 9.67
CA SER A 86 -3.53 -6.62 10.93
C SER A 86 -4.70 -7.34 11.62
N GLU A 87 -5.94 -7.02 11.24
CA GLU A 87 -7.16 -7.65 11.78
C GLU A 87 -7.59 -8.90 11.00
N LEU A 88 -6.88 -9.26 9.93
CA LEU A 88 -7.32 -10.29 9.00
C LEU A 88 -6.93 -11.71 9.46
N GLY A 89 -7.84 -12.65 9.20
CA GLY A 89 -7.68 -14.07 9.51
C GLY A 89 -7.19 -14.90 8.32
N SER A 90 -6.99 -16.19 8.57
CA SER A 90 -6.46 -17.15 7.58
C SER A 90 -7.38 -17.43 6.39
N ARG A 91 -8.65 -17.01 6.49
CA ARG A 91 -9.67 -17.10 5.44
C ARG A 91 -9.91 -15.77 4.73
N ASP A 92 -9.15 -14.74 5.05
CA ASP A 92 -9.24 -13.45 4.39
C ASP A 92 -8.21 -13.30 3.27
N LEU A 93 -8.49 -12.36 2.37
CA LEU A 93 -7.69 -12.06 1.19
C LEU A 93 -7.38 -10.56 1.11
N VAL A 94 -6.10 -10.23 1.06
CA VAL A 94 -5.62 -8.89 0.73
C VAL A 94 -5.28 -8.83 -0.77
N ILE A 95 -5.82 -7.84 -1.46
CA ILE A 95 -5.35 -7.43 -2.79
C ILE A 95 -4.51 -6.17 -2.63
N CYS A 96 -3.19 -6.29 -2.80
CA CYS A 96 -2.24 -5.19 -2.65
C CYS A 96 -1.94 -4.56 -4.03
N LEU A 97 -2.23 -3.27 -4.19
CA LEU A 97 -2.17 -2.52 -5.45
C LEU A 97 -0.97 -1.57 -5.45
N ILE A 98 0.10 -1.94 -6.16
CA ILE A 98 1.36 -1.19 -6.15
C ILE A 98 1.65 -0.64 -7.55
N SER A 99 1.99 0.65 -7.61
CA SER A 99 2.53 1.26 -8.82
C SER A 99 3.65 2.26 -8.50
N GLY A 100 4.24 2.86 -9.52
CA GLY A 100 5.31 3.84 -9.36
C GLY A 100 4.95 4.95 -8.36
N GLY A 101 5.92 5.35 -7.54
CA GLY A 101 5.75 6.38 -6.50
C GLY A 101 5.36 5.86 -5.11
N GLY A 102 5.08 4.56 -4.96
CA GLY A 102 4.71 3.96 -3.66
C GLY A 102 5.72 4.18 -2.52
N SER A 103 6.99 4.44 -2.84
CA SER A 103 8.01 4.79 -1.83
C SER A 103 7.69 6.04 -1.02
N ALA A 104 7.18 7.09 -1.69
CA ALA A 104 6.81 8.35 -1.08
C ALA A 104 5.34 8.36 -0.64
N LEU A 105 4.48 7.73 -1.45
CA LEU A 105 3.03 7.69 -1.20
C LEU A 105 2.63 6.76 -0.06
N MET A 106 3.44 5.73 0.26
CA MET A 106 3.17 4.84 1.40
C MET A 106 4.28 4.88 2.47
N PRO A 107 4.49 6.02 3.14
CA PRO A 107 5.46 6.11 4.24
C PRO A 107 4.82 5.59 5.52
N LEU A 108 5.56 4.78 6.27
CA LEU A 108 5.26 4.55 7.68
C LEU A 108 6.60 4.23 8.35
N PRO A 109 7.16 5.18 9.12
CA PRO A 109 8.36 4.95 9.91
C PRO A 109 8.16 3.76 10.87
N ALA A 110 9.26 3.12 11.27
CA ALA A 110 9.21 2.15 12.35
C ALA A 110 8.87 2.86 13.69
N GLU A 111 8.44 2.09 14.69
CA GLU A 111 8.18 2.62 16.03
C GLU A 111 9.40 3.37 16.58
N GLY A 112 9.16 4.56 17.14
CA GLY A 112 10.22 5.43 17.67
C GLY A 112 10.95 6.29 16.64
N ILE A 113 10.54 6.27 15.37
CA ILE A 113 11.10 7.13 14.31
C ILE A 113 10.02 8.10 13.82
N GLU A 114 10.36 9.38 13.72
CA GLU A 114 9.49 10.40 13.15
C GLU A 114 9.56 10.44 11.61
N LEU A 115 8.50 10.94 10.97
CA LEU A 115 8.49 11.09 9.52
C LEU A 115 9.62 12.00 9.01
N GLY A 116 9.90 13.09 9.74
CA GLY A 116 11.00 14.01 9.44
C GLY A 116 12.37 13.34 9.48
N GLU A 117 12.62 12.46 10.45
CA GLU A 117 13.87 11.70 10.53
C GLU A 117 14.03 10.74 9.35
N LEU A 118 12.94 10.07 8.95
CA LEU A 118 12.94 9.20 7.76
C LEU A 118 13.26 9.99 6.48
N GLN A 119 12.71 11.20 6.35
CA GLN A 119 13.01 12.11 5.23
C GLN A 119 14.48 12.54 5.27
N GLU A 120 14.99 12.96 6.44
CA GLU A 120 16.36 13.42 6.62
C GLU A 120 17.38 12.34 6.27
N VAL A 121 17.22 11.12 6.81
CA VAL A 121 18.10 9.98 6.49
C VAL A 121 18.09 9.69 4.99
N THR A 122 16.91 9.72 4.36
CA THR A 122 16.79 9.52 2.92
C THR A 122 17.56 10.60 2.14
N GLN A 123 17.45 11.86 2.53
CA GLN A 123 18.18 12.97 1.90
C GLN A 123 19.69 12.87 2.09
N LEU A 124 20.16 12.50 3.29
CA LEU A 124 21.58 12.33 3.59
C LEU A 124 22.22 11.22 2.75
N LEU A 125 21.54 10.08 2.60
CA LEU A 125 22.01 8.97 1.77
C LEU A 125 22.10 9.35 0.28
N LEU A 126 21.11 10.08 -0.23
CA LEU A 126 21.14 10.57 -1.61
C LEU A 126 22.30 11.56 -1.82
N LYS A 127 22.52 12.49 -0.88
CA LYS A 127 23.62 13.45 -0.93
C LYS A 127 25.00 12.81 -0.80
N SER A 128 25.11 11.67 -0.12
CA SER A 128 26.37 10.92 -0.02
C SER A 128 26.70 10.12 -1.28
N GLY A 129 25.85 10.14 -2.30
CA GLY A 129 26.04 9.37 -3.53
C GLY A 129 25.66 7.90 -3.41
N ALA A 130 24.88 7.51 -2.38
CA ALA A 130 24.41 6.14 -2.26
C ALA A 130 23.52 5.77 -3.46
N THR A 131 23.67 4.55 -3.94
CA THR A 131 22.83 3.97 -4.98
C THR A 131 21.39 3.80 -4.47
N ILE A 132 20.44 3.73 -5.40
CA ILE A 132 19.04 3.50 -5.03
C ILE A 132 18.83 2.17 -4.28
N GLN A 133 19.67 1.17 -4.55
CA GLN A 133 19.66 -0.12 -3.85
C GLN A 133 20.09 0.04 -2.39
N GLU A 134 21.16 0.79 -2.12
CA GLU A 134 21.65 1.09 -0.76
C GLU A 134 20.64 1.95 0.03
N VAL A 135 20.10 2.99 -0.61
CA VAL A 135 19.03 3.82 -0.02
C VAL A 135 17.84 2.95 0.37
N ASN A 136 17.40 2.05 -0.50
CA ASN A 136 16.30 1.13 -0.21
C ASN A 136 16.66 0.06 0.82
N ALA A 137 17.93 -0.36 0.92
CA ALA A 137 18.38 -1.28 1.95
C ALA A 137 18.19 -0.67 3.34
N VAL A 138 18.59 0.59 3.54
CA VAL A 138 18.37 1.32 4.81
C VAL A 138 16.88 1.58 5.04
N ARG A 139 16.18 2.17 4.07
CA ARG A 139 14.76 2.58 4.22
C ARG A 139 13.81 1.44 4.58
N LYS A 140 14.10 0.20 4.15
CA LYS A 140 13.28 -0.96 4.55
C LYS A 140 13.39 -1.29 6.04
N HIS A 141 14.54 -1.03 6.65
CA HIS A 141 14.76 -1.28 8.09
C HIS A 141 14.19 -0.15 8.97
N LEU A 142 13.97 1.04 8.40
CA LEU A 142 13.38 2.19 9.08
C LEU A 142 11.86 2.29 8.88
N SER A 143 11.20 1.25 8.36
CA SER A 143 9.78 1.29 8.00
C SER A 143 8.98 0.16 8.61
N ALA A 144 7.77 0.48 9.06
CA ALA A 144 6.80 -0.49 9.56
C ALA A 144 6.08 -1.28 8.45
N VAL A 145 6.11 -0.84 7.18
CA VAL A 145 5.40 -1.52 6.07
C VAL A 145 6.30 -2.02 4.94
N LYS A 146 7.45 -1.39 4.70
CA LYS A 146 8.36 -1.76 3.60
C LYS A 146 9.15 -3.03 3.95
N GLY A 147 9.80 -3.66 2.97
CA GLY A 147 10.61 -4.85 3.23
C GLY A 147 9.79 -6.10 3.61
N GLY A 148 8.53 -6.17 3.17
CA GLY A 148 7.63 -7.29 3.46
C GLY A 148 6.86 -7.16 4.77
N GLN A 149 7.04 -6.07 5.52
CA GLN A 149 6.41 -5.90 6.83
C GLN A 149 4.89 -5.76 6.75
N LEU A 150 4.35 -5.09 5.71
CA LEU A 150 2.91 -5.07 5.47
C LEU A 150 2.36 -6.49 5.22
N ALA A 151 3.12 -7.32 4.51
CA ALA A 151 2.73 -8.70 4.25
C ALA A 151 2.80 -9.56 5.51
N ARG A 152 3.79 -9.30 6.37
CA ARG A 152 3.90 -9.93 7.68
C ARG A 152 2.75 -9.54 8.61
N ALA A 153 2.32 -8.27 8.59
CA ALA A 153 1.20 -7.79 9.37
C ALA A 153 -0.13 -8.43 8.94
N ALA A 154 -0.29 -8.67 7.65
CA ALA A 154 -1.47 -9.37 7.12
C ALA A 154 -1.50 -10.87 7.45
N TYR A 155 -0.40 -11.49 7.90
CA TYR A 155 -0.39 -12.91 8.21
C TYR A 155 -1.34 -13.22 9.39
N PRO A 156 -2.24 -14.22 9.30
CA PRO A 156 -2.22 -15.35 8.37
C PRO A 156 -3.04 -15.19 7.09
N ALA A 157 -3.60 -14.02 6.79
CA ALA A 157 -4.35 -13.78 5.58
C ALA A 157 -3.49 -13.95 4.31
N ARG A 158 -4.14 -14.36 3.22
CA ARG A 158 -3.48 -14.49 1.93
C ARG A 158 -3.33 -13.12 1.28
N ILE A 159 -2.22 -12.89 0.59
CA ILE A 159 -2.00 -11.64 -0.15
C ILE A 159 -1.77 -11.96 -1.63
N ILE A 160 -2.44 -11.21 -2.49
CA ILE A 160 -2.15 -11.11 -3.91
C ILE A 160 -1.69 -9.68 -4.18
N THR A 161 -0.49 -9.52 -4.70
CA THR A 161 0.03 -8.19 -5.08
C THR A 161 -0.04 -8.01 -6.59
N LEU A 162 -0.70 -6.94 -7.04
CA LEU A 162 -0.72 -6.49 -8.41
C LEU A 162 0.24 -5.31 -8.55
N ILE A 163 1.24 -5.43 -9.42
CA ILE A 163 2.32 -4.45 -9.55
C ILE A 163 2.37 -3.91 -10.98
N ILE A 164 2.39 -2.58 -11.11
CA ILE A 164 2.78 -1.89 -12.35
C ILE A 164 4.17 -1.29 -12.11
N SER A 165 5.16 -1.78 -12.87
CA SER A 165 6.58 -1.39 -12.77
C SER A 165 7.05 -0.63 -13.99
#